data_AF-A0A956U3Y1-F1
#
_entry.id   AF-A0A956U3Y1-F1
#
_cell.length_a   1.000
_cell.length_b   1.000
_cell.length_c   1.000
_cell.angle_alpha   90.00
_cell.angle_beta   90.00
_cell.angle_gamma   90.00
#
_symmetry.space_group_name_H-M   'P 1'
#
loop_
_entity.id
_entity.type
_entity.pdbx_description
1 polymer ?
#
loop_
_entity_poly.entity_id
_entity_poly.type
_entity_poly.pdbx_seq_one_letter_code
_entity_poly.pdbx_strand_id
1 'polypeptide(L)'
;MRHSRIALALAVAASMTVSHQASLAHPHHSHHHHDEGQTEQSKDKLQIAYRTPTALPANKVEISVSGSYRYIKTNCIPDHATGTFPNAGNPNSIKAQDVTFKMPVKPKAVNQKGQRFPGIFGVAVNGVPLDPNTGETWDGNPMSKSWRYEALTGHINLGCDQNNAHVQPDGTYHYHGIPTALLSRLTEGKPKMVLMGFAADGFPFYGPYGYIDPKNPKKGLKKITTGYRLKSGTRPDGPGGKYDGTFLQDFEWVAGKGDLDDCNGRFGVTPEFPEGTYHYYLTYDYPFIPRLFKGSPDASFKHRSLPPSRPGGGAPGAGGFPPGGPGAFPPPHPGAGGFPPGRSGGNPGTGGFPPPPGGQFRRLPPGQTNAAPRRDTSTPVNRNDHIKQYNW
;
A
#
# COMPACT_ATOMS: atom_id res chain seq x y z
N MET A 1 -22.17 45.51 -4.00
CA MET A 1 -22.16 44.03 -4.03
C MET A 1 -21.01 43.55 -4.91
N ARG A 2 -19.86 43.21 -4.33
CA ARG A 2 -18.67 42.74 -5.05
C ARG A 2 -18.60 41.22 -4.94
N HIS A 3 -18.61 40.52 -6.08
CA HIS A 3 -18.42 39.08 -6.16
C HIS A 3 -16.91 38.78 -6.21
N SER A 4 -16.35 38.22 -5.14
CA SER A 4 -14.99 37.64 -5.15
C SER A 4 -15.04 36.23 -5.70
N ARG A 5 -14.48 36.03 -6.90
CA ARG A 5 -14.13 34.72 -7.45
C ARG A 5 -12.72 34.38 -6.94
N ILE A 6 -12.60 33.37 -6.08
CA ILE A 6 -11.31 32.79 -5.72
C ILE A 6 -11.09 31.58 -6.64
N ALA A 7 -10.19 31.75 -7.61
CA ALA A 7 -9.67 30.65 -8.42
C ALA A 7 -8.53 29.98 -7.64
N LEU A 8 -8.66 28.69 -7.36
CA LEU A 8 -7.62 27.87 -6.76
C LEU A 8 -6.73 27.31 -7.87
N ALA A 9 -5.58 27.94 -8.11
CA ALA A 9 -4.58 27.45 -9.04
C ALA A 9 -3.70 26.40 -8.34
N LEU A 10 -3.89 25.11 -8.68
CA LEU A 10 -2.84 24.11 -8.52
C LEU A 10 -2.00 24.13 -9.80
N ALA A 11 -0.85 24.80 -9.76
CA ALA A 11 0.17 24.68 -10.80
C ALA A 11 1.24 23.70 -10.30
N VAL A 12 1.28 22.50 -10.86
CA VAL A 12 2.48 21.64 -10.82
C VAL A 12 3.04 21.65 -12.24
N ALA A 13 4.03 22.50 -12.46
CA ALA A 13 4.81 22.49 -13.69
C ALA A 13 6.08 21.68 -13.45
N ALA A 14 6.24 20.56 -14.17
CA ALA A 14 7.51 19.87 -14.30
C ALA A 14 7.70 19.49 -15.77
N SER A 15 8.46 20.32 -16.50
CA SER A 15 9.05 19.95 -17.79
C SER A 15 10.54 20.28 -17.71
N MET A 16 11.38 19.26 -17.61
CA MET A 16 12.81 19.36 -17.90
C MET A 16 13.17 18.26 -18.88
N THR A 17 13.38 18.65 -20.14
CA THR A 17 14.02 17.84 -21.16
C THR A 17 15.53 18.05 -21.06
N VAL A 18 16.30 17.00 -20.77
CA VAL A 18 17.76 17.00 -20.94
C VAL A 18 18.08 16.17 -22.19
N SER A 19 18.55 16.86 -23.22
CA SER A 19 19.07 16.27 -24.46
C SER A 19 20.55 15.92 -24.25
N HIS A 20 20.94 14.65 -24.40
CA HIS A 20 22.36 14.28 -24.55
C HIS A 20 22.70 14.21 -26.04
N GLN A 21 23.58 15.09 -26.50
CA GLN A 21 24.27 14.99 -27.80
C GLN A 21 25.42 13.98 -27.67
N ALA A 22 25.44 12.99 -28.55
CA ALA A 22 26.61 12.15 -28.80
C ALA A 22 27.50 12.83 -29.86
N SER A 23 28.82 12.86 -29.62
CA SER A 23 29.83 13.29 -30.58
C SER A 23 30.68 12.10 -31.03
N LEU A 24 31.01 12.07 -32.32
CA LEU A 24 31.78 11.06 -33.06
C LEU A 24 33.12 11.64 -33.52
N ALA A 25 34.21 10.85 -33.45
CA ALA A 25 35.39 10.81 -34.36
C ALA A 25 36.42 9.77 -33.82
N HIS A 26 36.77 8.63 -34.46
CA HIS A 26 37.65 8.32 -35.64
C HIS A 26 39.18 8.53 -35.41
N PRO A 27 40.14 7.84 -36.11
CA PRO A 27 40.35 6.40 -36.40
C PRO A 27 41.86 5.93 -36.37
N HIS A 28 42.13 4.66 -36.81
CA HIS A 28 43.42 4.00 -37.18
C HIS A 28 44.34 3.46 -36.04
N HIS A 29 45.10 2.35 -36.12
CA HIS A 29 45.76 1.62 -37.23
C HIS A 29 45.89 0.08 -36.97
N SER A 30 46.23 -0.61 -38.06
CA SER A 30 46.46 -2.04 -38.36
C SER A 30 47.65 -2.74 -37.66
N HIS A 31 47.62 -4.09 -37.53
CA HIS A 31 48.53 -5.03 -38.24
C HIS A 31 48.43 -6.53 -37.82
N HIS A 32 48.46 -7.38 -38.86
CA HIS A 32 49.07 -8.72 -39.03
C HIS A 32 48.42 -10.07 -38.60
N HIS A 33 48.17 -10.87 -39.66
CA HIS A 33 48.40 -12.32 -39.94
C HIS A 33 48.04 -13.40 -38.90
N HIS A 34 47.24 -14.39 -39.30
CA HIS A 34 47.67 -15.57 -40.07
C HIS A 34 46.47 -16.33 -40.66
N ASP A 35 46.71 -16.92 -41.83
CA ASP A 35 45.84 -17.78 -42.64
C ASP A 35 46.08 -19.25 -42.27
N GLU A 36 45.01 -20.06 -42.25
CA GLU A 36 44.95 -21.44 -42.81
C GLU A 36 43.64 -22.17 -42.42
N GLY A 37 43.04 -22.87 -43.40
CA GLY A 37 42.37 -24.15 -43.14
C GLY A 37 40.84 -24.22 -43.22
N GLN A 38 40.35 -24.75 -44.35
CA GLN A 38 38.96 -25.05 -44.69
C GLN A 38 38.26 -26.04 -43.73
N THR A 39 36.95 -25.86 -43.50
CA THR A 39 35.90 -26.84 -43.89
C THR A 39 34.50 -26.30 -43.54
N GLU A 40 33.62 -26.31 -44.54
CA GLU A 40 32.22 -25.93 -44.44
C GLU A 40 31.45 -26.91 -43.54
N GLN A 41 30.79 -26.38 -42.50
CA GLN A 41 29.59 -26.99 -41.92
C GLN A 41 28.56 -25.88 -41.71
N SER A 42 27.49 -25.96 -42.49
CA SER A 42 26.28 -25.14 -42.36
C SER A 42 25.69 -25.27 -40.96
N LYS A 43 26.03 -24.32 -40.09
CA LYS A 43 25.31 -24.10 -38.84
C LYS A 43 24.19 -23.12 -39.14
N ASP A 44 22.99 -23.65 -39.30
CA ASP A 44 21.74 -22.91 -39.09
C ASP A 44 21.80 -22.26 -37.71
N LYS A 45 22.28 -21.02 -37.67
CA LYS A 45 22.13 -20.15 -36.51
C LYS A 45 20.65 -19.82 -36.44
N LEU A 46 19.92 -20.57 -35.61
CA LEU A 46 18.77 -20.08 -34.87
C LEU A 46 19.18 -18.76 -34.19
N GLN A 47 19.00 -17.67 -34.91
CA GLN A 47 19.02 -16.31 -34.38
C GLN A 47 17.81 -16.21 -33.47
N ILE A 48 17.98 -16.60 -32.20
CA ILE A 48 17.09 -16.15 -31.14
C ILE A 48 17.32 -14.65 -31.09
N ALA A 49 16.51 -13.91 -31.85
CA ALA A 49 16.47 -12.47 -31.78
C ALA A 49 16.07 -12.12 -30.35
N TYR A 50 17.05 -11.76 -29.52
CA TYR A 50 16.81 -11.04 -28.29
C TYR A 50 16.10 -9.76 -28.69
N ARG A 51 14.77 -9.77 -28.66
CA ARG A 51 13.98 -8.55 -28.82
C ARG A 51 14.38 -7.68 -27.64
N THR A 52 15.19 -6.66 -27.90
CA THR A 52 15.48 -5.61 -26.93
C THR A 52 14.14 -5.12 -26.41
N PRO A 53 13.90 -5.13 -25.08
CA PRO A 53 12.67 -4.60 -24.52
C PRO A 53 12.50 -3.17 -25.06
N THR A 54 11.40 -2.92 -25.78
CA THR A 54 11.08 -1.57 -26.21
C THR A 54 10.97 -0.71 -24.96
N ALA A 55 11.73 0.40 -24.91
CA ALA A 55 11.66 1.33 -23.80
C ALA A 55 10.20 1.76 -23.57
N LEU A 56 9.78 1.80 -22.30
CA LEU A 56 8.43 2.25 -21.96
C LEU A 56 8.22 3.68 -22.45
N PRO A 57 7.01 4.04 -22.91
CA PRO A 57 6.72 5.44 -23.21
C PRO A 57 6.81 6.29 -21.94
N ALA A 58 7.04 7.59 -22.10
CA ALA A 58 7.08 8.50 -20.94
C ALA A 58 5.76 8.45 -20.13
N ASN A 59 5.88 8.68 -18.81
CA ASN A 59 4.72 8.90 -17.96
C ASN A 59 3.85 10.04 -18.52
N LYS A 60 2.53 9.81 -18.53
CA LYS A 60 1.53 10.82 -18.86
C LYS A 60 0.40 10.75 -17.83
N VAL A 61 0.21 11.85 -17.11
CA VAL A 61 -0.90 12.05 -16.20
C VAL A 61 -1.37 13.49 -16.29
N GLU A 62 -2.67 13.67 -16.40
CA GLU A 62 -3.35 14.96 -16.37
C GLU A 62 -4.42 14.91 -15.28
N ILE A 63 -4.33 15.85 -14.33
CA ILE A 63 -5.32 16.01 -13.26
C ILE A 63 -6.07 17.31 -13.53
N SER A 64 -7.36 17.22 -13.80
CA SER A 64 -8.21 18.38 -14.08
C SER A 64 -9.45 18.38 -13.19
N VAL A 65 -10.07 19.56 -13.03
CA VAL A 65 -11.33 19.72 -12.30
C VAL A 65 -12.34 20.34 -13.25
N SER A 66 -13.50 19.71 -13.36
CA SER A 66 -14.64 20.24 -14.10
C SER A 66 -15.92 20.05 -13.29
N GLY A 67 -16.57 21.17 -12.97
CA GLY A 67 -17.73 21.20 -12.08
C GLY A 67 -17.40 20.65 -10.69
N SER A 68 -18.15 19.63 -10.26
CA SER A 68 -17.99 18.99 -8.94
C SER A 68 -17.05 17.77 -8.94
N TYR A 69 -16.32 17.54 -10.04
CA TYR A 69 -15.51 16.35 -10.22
C TYR A 69 -14.06 16.66 -10.58
N ARG A 70 -13.16 15.83 -10.06
CA ARG A 70 -11.77 15.68 -10.50
C ARG A 70 -11.69 14.55 -11.50
N TYR A 71 -10.94 14.77 -12.56
CA TYR A 71 -10.60 13.77 -13.57
C TYR A 71 -9.09 13.54 -13.56
N ILE A 72 -8.69 12.28 -13.64
CA ILE A 72 -7.28 11.88 -13.74
C ILE A 72 -7.15 11.02 -14.98
N LYS A 73 -6.68 11.62 -16.07
CA LYS A 73 -6.38 10.93 -17.34
C LYS A 73 -4.93 10.49 -17.33
N THR A 74 -4.66 9.20 -17.57
CA THR A 74 -3.30 8.67 -17.43
C THR A 74 -3.04 7.48 -18.34
N ASN A 75 -1.76 7.29 -18.66
CA ASN A 75 -1.27 6.08 -19.31
C ASN A 75 -0.78 4.99 -18.35
N CYS A 76 -0.93 5.17 -17.03
CA CYS A 76 -0.53 4.23 -15.98
C CYS A 76 0.97 3.86 -15.97
N ILE A 77 1.83 4.57 -16.72
CA ILE A 77 3.27 4.31 -16.69
C ILE A 77 3.88 5.06 -15.50
N PRO A 78 4.67 4.44 -14.61
CA PRO A 78 5.32 5.15 -13.52
C PRO A 78 6.36 6.16 -14.03
N ASP A 79 6.53 7.24 -13.27
CA ASP A 79 7.58 8.26 -13.45
C ASP A 79 8.85 7.94 -12.64
N HIS A 80 9.06 6.67 -12.32
CA HIS A 80 10.20 6.16 -11.59
C HIS A 80 10.64 4.81 -12.18
N ALA A 81 11.85 4.38 -11.85
CA ALA A 81 12.33 3.06 -12.23
C ALA A 81 11.46 1.94 -11.62
N THR A 82 11.15 0.94 -12.43
CA THR A 82 10.45 -0.29 -12.04
C THR A 82 11.44 -1.42 -11.83
N GLY A 83 10.96 -2.55 -11.33
CA GLY A 83 11.65 -3.83 -11.51
C GLY A 83 11.63 -4.28 -12.98
N THR A 84 12.29 -5.41 -13.24
CA THR A 84 12.22 -6.09 -14.54
C THR A 84 10.91 -6.86 -14.64
N PHE A 85 10.17 -6.64 -15.73
CA PHE A 85 8.94 -7.36 -16.06
C PHE A 85 8.99 -7.80 -17.53
N PRO A 86 8.69 -9.08 -17.86
CA PRO A 86 8.26 -10.13 -16.93
C PRO A 86 9.39 -10.61 -16.01
N ASN A 87 9.03 -11.26 -14.90
CA ASN A 87 9.93 -11.92 -13.97
C ASN A 87 9.35 -13.27 -13.51
N ALA A 88 10.11 -14.00 -12.69
CA ALA A 88 9.72 -15.35 -12.25
C ALA A 88 8.39 -15.43 -11.48
N GLY A 89 7.98 -14.33 -10.81
CA GLY A 89 6.70 -14.26 -10.08
C GLY A 89 5.59 -13.56 -10.87
N ASN A 90 5.89 -12.94 -12.01
CA ASN A 90 4.93 -12.21 -12.83
C ASN A 90 5.28 -12.30 -14.33
N PRO A 91 4.51 -13.02 -15.15
CA PRO A 91 4.81 -13.23 -16.56
C PRO A 91 4.40 -12.06 -17.47
N ASN A 92 3.83 -10.98 -16.92
CA ASN A 92 3.30 -9.86 -17.71
C ASN A 92 4.36 -8.78 -17.94
N SER A 93 4.22 -8.04 -19.04
CA SER A 93 5.06 -6.87 -19.37
C SER A 93 4.28 -5.57 -19.21
N ILE A 94 4.93 -4.52 -18.73
CA ILE A 94 4.30 -3.20 -18.56
C ILE A 94 3.88 -2.64 -19.92
N LYS A 95 2.65 -2.14 -20.01
CA LYS A 95 2.08 -1.48 -21.18
C LYS A 95 1.34 -0.21 -20.78
N ALA A 96 1.47 0.82 -21.60
CA ALA A 96 0.70 2.04 -21.46
C ALA A 96 -0.79 1.74 -21.65
N GLN A 97 -1.61 2.36 -20.80
CA GLN A 97 -3.06 2.32 -20.86
C GLN A 97 -3.61 3.65 -21.39
N ASP A 98 -4.93 3.74 -21.58
CA ASP A 98 -5.63 5.02 -21.76
C ASP A 98 -6.88 4.99 -20.88
N VAL A 99 -6.74 5.56 -19.67
CA VAL A 99 -7.76 5.50 -18.64
C VAL A 99 -8.02 6.90 -18.11
N THR A 100 -9.28 7.21 -17.87
CA THR A 100 -9.70 8.41 -17.14
C THR A 100 -10.47 7.98 -15.90
N PHE A 101 -9.97 8.36 -14.73
CA PHE A 101 -10.65 8.22 -13.46
C PHE A 101 -11.43 9.49 -13.14
N LYS A 102 -12.60 9.35 -12.53
CA LYS A 102 -13.48 10.44 -12.11
C LYS A 102 -13.80 10.30 -10.63
N MET A 103 -13.75 11.37 -9.85
CA MET A 103 -14.08 11.35 -8.42
C MET A 103 -14.58 12.73 -7.96
N PRO A 104 -15.38 12.85 -6.90
CA PRO A 104 -15.84 14.14 -6.42
C PRO A 104 -14.69 14.97 -5.83
N VAL A 105 -14.69 16.30 -6.04
CA VAL A 105 -13.73 17.21 -5.37
C VAL A 105 -14.11 17.54 -3.94
N LYS A 106 -15.38 17.32 -3.58
CA LYS A 106 -15.94 17.51 -2.23
C LYS A 106 -16.59 16.21 -1.75
N PRO A 107 -15.78 15.17 -1.48
CA PRO A 107 -16.29 13.89 -0.99
C PRO A 107 -16.99 14.05 0.36
N LYS A 108 -18.00 13.21 0.60
CA LYS A 108 -18.75 13.18 1.86
C LYS A 108 -18.50 11.85 2.57
N ALA A 109 -18.22 11.90 3.87
CA ALA A 109 -18.10 10.70 4.70
C ALA A 109 -19.50 10.17 5.01
N VAL A 110 -20.01 9.29 4.14
CA VAL A 110 -21.37 8.73 4.24
C VAL A 110 -21.39 7.35 4.91
N ASN A 111 -20.24 6.69 5.04
CA ASN A 111 -20.12 5.35 5.60
C ASN A 111 -19.37 5.38 6.94
N GLN A 112 -20.05 5.09 8.05
CA GLN A 112 -19.41 5.08 9.37
C GLN A 112 -18.33 4.00 9.47
N LYS A 113 -18.63 2.77 9.01
CA LYS A 113 -17.72 1.59 9.00
C LYS A 113 -17.02 1.35 7.65
N GLY A 114 -17.13 2.32 6.75
CA GLY A 114 -16.69 2.17 5.37
C GLY A 114 -17.54 1.22 4.51
N GLN A 115 -17.24 1.22 3.21
CA GLN A 115 -17.87 0.37 2.21
C GLN A 115 -16.80 -0.35 1.37
N ARG A 116 -17.03 -1.64 1.06
CA ARG A 116 -16.23 -2.38 0.08
C ARG A 116 -16.64 -2.00 -1.35
N PHE A 117 -15.67 -1.99 -2.25
CA PHE A 117 -15.90 -1.70 -3.67
C PHE A 117 -15.11 -2.68 -4.55
N PRO A 118 -15.73 -3.28 -5.57
CA PRO A 118 -15.08 -4.22 -6.48
C PRO A 118 -14.29 -3.46 -7.55
N GLY A 119 -13.18 -2.85 -7.15
CA GLY A 119 -12.31 -2.08 -8.02
C GLY A 119 -11.02 -1.70 -7.33
N ILE A 120 -10.24 -0.84 -7.99
CA ILE A 120 -9.00 -0.32 -7.43
C ILE A 120 -9.31 0.70 -6.31
N PHE A 121 -8.40 0.87 -5.36
CA PHE A 121 -8.58 1.82 -4.26
C PHE A 121 -8.55 3.28 -4.72
N GLY A 122 -7.58 3.62 -5.57
CA GLY A 122 -7.33 4.99 -5.97
C GLY A 122 -6.24 5.08 -7.04
N VAL A 123 -5.84 6.29 -7.37
CA VAL A 123 -4.76 6.57 -8.31
C VAL A 123 -3.78 7.56 -7.69
N ALA A 124 -2.49 7.23 -7.82
CA ALA A 124 -1.41 8.08 -7.33
C ALA A 124 -1.26 9.34 -8.17
N VAL A 125 -0.56 10.35 -7.64
CA VAL A 125 -0.28 11.61 -8.34
C VAL A 125 0.53 11.44 -9.63
N ASN A 126 1.26 10.32 -9.79
CA ASN A 126 1.93 9.97 -11.04
C ASN A 126 1.03 9.18 -12.01
N GLY A 127 -0.25 8.96 -11.69
CA GLY A 127 -1.20 8.26 -12.55
C GLY A 127 -1.20 6.74 -12.43
N VAL A 128 -0.37 6.15 -11.56
CA VAL A 128 -0.36 4.69 -11.35
C VAL A 128 -1.50 4.27 -10.40
N PRO A 129 -2.31 3.26 -10.77
CA PRO A 129 -3.34 2.68 -9.91
C PRO A 129 -2.83 2.07 -8.61
N LEU A 130 -3.64 2.15 -7.55
CA LEU A 130 -3.47 1.39 -6.32
C LEU A 130 -4.54 0.30 -6.27
N ASP A 131 -4.14 -0.95 -6.50
CA ASP A 131 -5.04 -2.10 -6.51
C ASP A 131 -4.63 -3.07 -5.41
N PRO A 132 -5.23 -2.97 -4.22
CA PRO A 132 -4.73 -3.71 -3.08
C PRO A 132 -5.16 -5.19 -3.08
N ASN A 133 -6.22 -5.52 -3.82
CA ASN A 133 -6.82 -6.85 -3.77
C ASN A 133 -6.14 -7.78 -4.78
N THR A 134 -5.96 -9.02 -4.36
CA THR A 134 -5.44 -10.12 -5.18
C THR A 134 -6.58 -10.91 -5.82
N GLY A 135 -6.32 -11.42 -7.02
CA GLY A 135 -7.20 -12.38 -7.69
C GLY A 135 -7.04 -13.79 -7.12
N GLU A 136 -5.90 -14.04 -6.48
CA GLU A 136 -5.44 -15.31 -5.95
C GLU A 136 -6.25 -15.69 -4.70
N THR A 137 -6.94 -16.82 -4.79
CA THR A 137 -7.81 -17.38 -3.75
C THR A 137 -7.33 -18.77 -3.38
N TRP A 138 -7.56 -19.21 -2.14
CA TRP A 138 -7.10 -20.52 -1.68
C TRP A 138 -7.71 -21.68 -2.46
N ASP A 139 -8.97 -21.52 -2.90
CA ASP A 139 -9.75 -22.51 -3.66
C ASP A 139 -9.61 -22.33 -5.20
N GLY A 140 -8.80 -21.38 -5.64
CA GLY A 140 -8.64 -21.05 -7.06
C GLY A 140 -9.87 -20.44 -7.72
N ASN A 141 -10.92 -20.10 -6.95
CA ASN A 141 -12.12 -19.47 -7.48
C ASN A 141 -12.14 -17.96 -7.15
N PRO A 142 -11.73 -17.09 -8.09
CA PRO A 142 -11.70 -15.64 -7.85
C PRO A 142 -13.08 -15.02 -7.63
N MET A 143 -14.16 -15.74 -7.91
CA MET A 143 -15.55 -15.29 -7.75
C MET A 143 -16.18 -15.70 -6.41
N SER A 144 -15.55 -16.59 -5.64
CA SER A 144 -16.08 -17.02 -4.35
C SER A 144 -15.75 -16.00 -3.25
N LYS A 145 -16.46 -16.08 -2.12
CA LYS A 145 -16.13 -15.37 -0.86
C LYS A 145 -14.93 -16.01 -0.14
N SER A 146 -14.00 -16.55 -0.91
CA SER A 146 -12.88 -17.35 -0.45
C SER A 146 -11.76 -16.53 0.16
N TRP A 147 -10.90 -17.21 0.89
CA TRP A 147 -9.67 -16.67 1.46
C TRP A 147 -8.75 -16.19 0.34
N ARG A 148 -8.37 -14.92 0.37
CA ARG A 148 -7.54 -14.27 -0.66
C ARG A 148 -6.15 -14.03 -0.14
N TYR A 149 -5.13 -14.30 -0.96
CA TYR A 149 -3.74 -14.14 -0.56
C TYR A 149 -3.37 -12.67 -0.39
N GLU A 150 -2.55 -12.32 0.60
CA GLU A 150 -2.01 -10.97 0.73
C GLU A 150 -0.72 -10.81 -0.06
N ALA A 151 -0.63 -9.77 -0.89
CA ALA A 151 0.45 -9.61 -1.87
C ALA A 151 1.80 -9.30 -1.23
N LEU A 152 1.81 -8.64 -0.08
CA LEU A 152 3.03 -8.08 0.53
C LEU A 152 3.48 -8.76 1.82
N THR A 153 2.84 -9.87 2.22
CA THR A 153 3.24 -10.60 3.44
C THR A 153 4.32 -11.65 3.18
N GLY A 154 4.70 -11.88 1.91
CA GLY A 154 5.76 -12.80 1.53
C GLY A 154 5.37 -14.28 1.48
N HIS A 155 4.11 -14.61 1.77
CA HIS A 155 3.58 -15.98 1.70
C HIS A 155 3.23 -16.43 0.27
N ILE A 156 3.16 -15.50 -0.68
CA ILE A 156 3.00 -15.76 -2.10
C ILE A 156 3.97 -14.86 -2.88
N ASN A 157 4.54 -15.39 -3.96
CA ASN A 157 5.37 -14.60 -4.87
C ASN A 157 4.53 -14.13 -6.07
N LEU A 158 4.06 -12.87 -6.01
CA LEU A 158 3.36 -12.21 -7.14
C LEU A 158 4.31 -11.40 -8.04
N GLY A 159 5.63 -11.55 -7.85
CA GLY A 159 6.63 -10.84 -8.64
C GLY A 159 6.65 -9.33 -8.39
N CYS A 160 6.23 -8.88 -7.21
CA CYS A 160 6.29 -7.47 -6.82
C CYS A 160 7.72 -6.92 -6.87
N ASP A 161 7.87 -5.72 -7.39
CA ASP A 161 9.16 -5.01 -7.46
C ASP A 161 9.47 -4.20 -6.19
N GLN A 162 10.58 -3.46 -6.20
CA GLN A 162 11.03 -2.60 -5.10
C GLN A 162 10.05 -1.46 -4.73
N ASN A 163 9.03 -1.20 -5.56
CA ASN A 163 8.00 -0.21 -5.33
C ASN A 163 6.69 -0.84 -4.85
N ASN A 164 6.71 -2.10 -4.43
CA ASN A 164 5.53 -2.85 -4.02
C ASN A 164 4.48 -2.92 -5.13
N ALA A 165 4.90 -3.06 -6.39
CA ALA A 165 4.03 -3.12 -7.55
C ALA A 165 4.34 -4.32 -8.43
N HIS A 166 3.31 -4.76 -9.16
CA HIS A 166 3.48 -5.74 -10.23
C HIS A 166 2.59 -5.37 -11.42
N VAL A 167 2.50 -6.27 -12.40
CA VAL A 167 1.84 -6.00 -13.68
C VAL A 167 0.63 -6.92 -13.87
N GLN A 168 -0.52 -6.35 -14.22
CA GLN A 168 -1.73 -7.09 -14.61
C GLN A 168 -1.57 -7.77 -15.99
N PRO A 169 -2.42 -8.75 -16.34
CA PRO A 169 -2.43 -9.38 -17.67
C PRO A 169 -2.62 -8.41 -18.85
N ASP A 170 -3.30 -7.28 -18.63
CA ASP A 170 -3.47 -6.21 -19.64
C ASP A 170 -2.24 -5.30 -19.78
N GLY A 171 -1.22 -5.52 -18.95
CA GLY A 171 0.03 -4.76 -18.89
C GLY A 171 -0.01 -3.55 -17.95
N THR A 172 -1.10 -3.31 -17.22
CA THR A 172 -1.17 -2.24 -16.23
C THR A 172 -0.19 -2.51 -15.09
N TYR A 173 0.74 -1.57 -14.84
CA TYR A 173 1.55 -1.55 -13.63
C TYR A 173 0.74 -0.92 -12.49
N HIS A 174 0.69 -1.53 -11.31
CA HIS A 174 -0.10 -1.04 -10.18
C HIS A 174 0.55 -1.37 -8.83
N TYR A 175 0.28 -0.54 -7.82
CA TYR A 175 0.82 -0.72 -6.48
C TYR A 175 -0.09 -1.58 -5.59
N HIS A 176 0.52 -2.46 -4.81
CA HIS A 176 -0.07 -3.18 -3.67
C HIS A 176 0.33 -2.56 -2.31
N GLY A 177 1.29 -1.62 -2.30
CA GLY A 177 1.78 -0.97 -1.07
C GLY A 177 2.27 0.45 -1.31
N ILE A 178 3.11 0.95 -0.41
CA ILE A 178 3.73 2.27 -0.54
C ILE A 178 4.70 2.24 -1.75
N PRO A 179 4.52 3.10 -2.76
CA PRO A 179 5.47 3.19 -3.87
C PRO A 179 6.75 3.89 -3.44
N THR A 180 7.78 3.12 -3.09
CA THR A 180 9.03 3.59 -2.46
C THR A 180 9.68 4.74 -3.23
N ALA A 181 9.88 4.60 -4.55
CA ALA A 181 10.53 5.64 -5.35
C ALA A 181 9.68 6.91 -5.46
N LEU A 182 8.35 6.77 -5.63
CA LEU A 182 7.43 7.91 -5.64
C LEU A 182 7.43 8.64 -4.29
N LEU A 183 7.33 7.91 -3.18
CA LEU A 183 7.39 8.48 -1.85
C LEU A 183 8.72 9.22 -1.64
N SER A 184 9.85 8.60 -1.98
CA SER A 184 11.16 9.22 -1.85
C SER A 184 11.27 10.50 -2.67
N ARG A 185 10.76 10.51 -3.91
CA ARG A 185 10.76 11.69 -4.78
C ARG A 185 9.93 12.84 -4.19
N LEU A 186 8.72 12.56 -3.70
CA LEU A 186 7.82 13.59 -3.18
C LEU A 186 8.24 14.14 -1.80
N THR A 187 9.06 13.38 -1.08
CA THR A 187 9.50 13.70 0.29
C THR A 187 10.98 14.09 0.39
N GLU A 188 11.74 13.93 -0.69
CA GLU A 188 13.20 14.04 -0.69
C GLU A 188 13.86 13.15 0.39
N GLY A 189 13.25 11.98 0.65
CA GLY A 189 13.70 11.03 1.66
C GLY A 189 13.47 11.47 3.13
N LYS A 190 12.73 12.55 3.38
CA LYS A 190 12.49 13.10 4.73
C LYS A 190 11.08 12.76 5.26
N PRO A 191 10.87 12.67 6.58
CA PRO A 191 9.53 12.60 7.15
C PRO A 191 8.67 13.80 6.71
N LYS A 192 7.62 13.53 5.93
CA LYS A 192 6.71 14.56 5.41
C LYS A 192 5.31 13.99 5.23
N MET A 193 4.30 14.72 5.68
CA MET A 193 2.93 14.46 5.29
C MET A 193 2.77 14.88 3.84
N VAL A 194 2.63 13.91 2.94
CA VAL A 194 2.67 14.14 1.50
C VAL A 194 1.47 13.50 0.81
N LEU A 195 0.80 14.28 -0.03
CA LEU A 195 -0.31 13.79 -0.84
C LEU A 195 0.23 12.78 -1.86
N MET A 196 -0.23 11.54 -1.76
CA MET A 196 0.17 10.47 -2.66
C MET A 196 -0.83 10.28 -3.80
N GLY A 197 -2.08 10.69 -3.63
CA GLY A 197 -3.12 10.64 -4.66
C GLY A 197 -4.53 10.80 -4.11
N PHE A 198 -5.51 10.31 -4.89
CA PHE A 198 -6.92 10.38 -4.53
C PHE A 198 -7.61 9.02 -4.66
N ALA A 199 -8.43 8.69 -3.67
CA ALA A 199 -9.21 7.47 -3.63
C ALA A 199 -10.43 7.57 -4.56
N ALA A 200 -11.01 6.42 -4.89
CA ALA A 200 -12.17 6.33 -5.76
C ALA A 200 -13.38 7.14 -5.27
N ASP A 201 -13.49 7.37 -3.96
CA ASP A 201 -14.55 8.18 -3.36
C ASP A 201 -14.25 9.68 -3.29
N GLY A 202 -13.07 10.11 -3.77
CA GLY A 202 -12.63 11.50 -3.87
C GLY A 202 -11.80 12.00 -2.70
N PHE A 203 -11.72 11.28 -1.57
CA PHE A 203 -10.85 11.68 -0.46
C PHE A 203 -9.37 11.51 -0.82
N PRO A 204 -8.49 12.40 -0.33
CA PRO A 204 -7.05 12.26 -0.54
C PRO A 204 -6.47 11.10 0.28
N PHE A 205 -5.37 10.53 -0.19
CA PHE A 205 -4.55 9.60 0.58
C PHE A 205 -3.09 10.05 0.65
N TYR A 206 -2.46 9.80 1.79
CA TYR A 206 -1.12 10.28 2.12
C TYR A 206 -0.14 9.14 2.32
N GLY A 207 1.15 9.47 2.25
CA GLY A 207 2.25 8.59 2.64
C GLY A 207 2.24 8.29 4.15
N PRO A 208 3.22 7.54 4.66
CA PRO A 208 3.17 6.95 6.01
C PRO A 208 3.35 7.94 7.17
N TYR A 209 3.54 9.23 6.89
CA TYR A 209 3.72 10.27 7.91
C TYR A 209 2.52 11.22 7.95
N GLY A 210 2.11 11.56 9.16
CA GLY A 210 1.02 12.49 9.44
C GLY A 210 1.25 13.23 10.74
N TYR A 211 0.43 14.24 11.01
CA TYR A 211 0.56 15.01 12.24
C TYR A 211 0.31 14.17 13.49
N ILE A 212 1.08 14.40 14.55
CA ILE A 212 0.90 13.76 15.86
C ILE A 212 -0.49 14.08 16.40
N ASP A 213 -0.84 15.36 16.42
CA ASP A 213 -2.22 15.81 16.62
C ASP A 213 -2.85 16.05 15.24
N PRO A 214 -3.88 15.27 14.84
CA PRO A 214 -4.48 15.41 13.53
C PRO A 214 -5.11 16.78 13.27
N LYS A 215 -5.35 17.60 14.30
CA LYS A 215 -5.91 18.94 14.17
C LYS A 215 -4.86 20.05 14.23
N ASN A 216 -3.60 19.73 14.53
CA ASN A 216 -2.58 20.74 14.79
C ASN A 216 -1.24 20.40 14.12
N PRO A 217 -0.91 21.06 12.99
CA PRO A 217 0.32 20.78 12.24
C PRO A 217 1.58 21.18 13.01
N LYS A 218 1.46 22.04 14.03
CA LYS A 218 2.58 22.53 14.84
C LYS A 218 3.08 21.50 15.86
N LYS A 219 2.34 20.41 16.09
CA LYS A 219 2.74 19.35 17.02
C LYS A 219 3.73 18.36 16.42
N GLY A 220 4.12 18.55 15.16
CA GLY A 220 5.10 17.70 14.47
C GLY A 220 4.48 16.48 13.81
N LEU A 221 5.34 15.70 13.16
CA LEU A 221 4.97 14.51 12.40
C LEU A 221 5.37 13.23 13.15
N LYS A 222 4.59 12.18 12.94
CA LYS A 222 4.95 10.81 13.31
C LYS A 222 4.65 9.87 12.15
N LYS A 223 5.28 8.70 12.18
CA LYS A 223 4.83 7.56 11.38
C LYS A 223 3.45 7.15 11.90
N ILE A 224 2.48 7.06 11.00
CA ILE A 224 1.10 6.72 11.30
C ILE A 224 0.96 5.20 11.31
N THR A 225 0.26 4.68 12.32
CA THR A 225 0.08 3.25 12.55
C THR A 225 -1.36 2.84 12.27
N THR A 226 -1.52 1.69 11.64
CA THR A 226 -2.84 1.10 11.37
C THR A 226 -3.49 0.52 12.63
N GLY A 227 -4.82 0.53 12.67
CA GLY A 227 -5.61 -0.18 13.68
C GLY A 227 -5.77 -1.68 13.43
N TYR A 228 -5.26 -2.18 12.30
CA TYR A 228 -5.26 -3.61 12.01
C TYR A 228 -4.18 -4.37 12.78
N ARG A 229 -4.43 -5.66 12.99
CA ARG A 229 -3.48 -6.64 13.49
C ARG A 229 -3.76 -8.02 12.91
N LEU A 230 -2.77 -8.90 12.98
CA LEU A 230 -2.97 -10.32 12.75
C LEU A 230 -3.84 -10.92 13.86
N LYS A 231 -4.83 -11.74 13.49
CA LYS A 231 -5.63 -12.50 14.44
C LYS A 231 -4.78 -13.56 15.13
N SER A 232 -5.18 -13.96 16.33
CA SER A 232 -4.59 -15.10 17.04
C SER A 232 -5.41 -16.37 16.83
N GLY A 233 -4.77 -17.55 16.90
CA GLY A 233 -5.45 -18.83 16.85
C GLY A 233 -5.43 -19.47 15.46
N THR A 234 -6.45 -20.29 15.15
CA THR A 234 -6.56 -21.06 13.91
C THR A 234 -7.75 -20.62 13.07
N ARG A 235 -7.59 -20.69 11.75
CA ARG A 235 -8.65 -20.43 10.79
C ARG A 235 -9.76 -21.49 10.97
N PRO A 236 -11.03 -21.08 11.12
CA PRO A 236 -12.13 -22.01 11.35
C PRO A 236 -12.54 -22.77 10.08
N ASP A 237 -12.20 -22.26 8.90
CA ASP A 237 -12.60 -22.78 7.60
C ASP A 237 -11.54 -22.50 6.50
N GLY A 238 -11.89 -22.86 5.25
CA GLY A 238 -11.07 -22.63 4.07
C GLY A 238 -9.71 -23.32 4.16
N PRO A 239 -8.58 -22.58 4.08
CA PRO A 239 -7.24 -23.16 4.07
C PRO A 239 -6.81 -23.75 5.42
N GLY A 240 -7.56 -23.53 6.51
CA GLY A 240 -7.21 -24.02 7.84
C GLY A 240 -5.87 -23.45 8.34
N GLY A 241 -5.28 -24.09 9.36
CA GLY A 241 -3.99 -23.65 9.93
C GLY A 241 -4.10 -22.41 10.83
N LYS A 242 -2.97 -21.82 11.21
CA LYS A 242 -2.92 -20.61 12.04
C LYS A 242 -3.19 -19.36 11.22
N TYR A 243 -3.72 -18.33 11.86
CA TYR A 243 -3.63 -16.97 11.32
C TYR A 243 -2.15 -16.55 11.26
N ASP A 244 -1.58 -16.48 10.06
CA ASP A 244 -0.16 -16.19 9.84
C ASP A 244 0.11 -14.98 8.93
N GLY A 245 -0.94 -14.43 8.29
CA GLY A 245 -0.84 -13.28 7.40
C GLY A 245 -0.79 -13.68 5.92
N THR A 246 -0.89 -14.98 5.62
CA THR A 246 -1.02 -15.47 4.24
C THR A 246 -2.23 -14.86 3.54
N PHE A 247 -3.34 -14.66 4.27
CA PHE A 247 -4.60 -14.22 3.69
C PHE A 247 -5.09 -12.88 4.25
N LEU A 248 -5.83 -12.13 3.43
CA LEU A 248 -6.48 -10.87 3.82
C LEU A 248 -7.36 -11.05 5.07
N GLN A 249 -8.05 -12.19 5.15
CA GLN A 249 -8.94 -12.54 6.25
C GLN A 249 -8.21 -12.89 7.55
N ASP A 250 -6.88 -13.02 7.53
CA ASP A 250 -6.08 -13.23 8.74
C ASP A 250 -6.01 -11.98 9.61
N PHE A 251 -6.33 -10.82 9.07
CA PHE A 251 -6.26 -9.56 9.77
C PHE A 251 -7.63 -9.11 10.30
N GLU A 252 -7.61 -8.41 11.42
CA GLU A 252 -8.78 -7.73 11.99
C GLU A 252 -8.42 -6.29 12.36
N TRP A 253 -9.40 -5.39 12.24
CA TRP A 253 -9.28 -4.06 12.81
C TRP A 253 -9.72 -4.09 14.28
N VAL A 254 -8.96 -3.40 15.13
CA VAL A 254 -9.23 -3.30 16.56
C VAL A 254 -9.46 -1.84 16.95
N ALA A 255 -10.64 -1.54 17.48
CA ALA A 255 -10.98 -0.19 17.95
C ALA A 255 -9.96 0.32 18.98
N GLY A 256 -9.48 1.54 18.78
CA GLY A 256 -8.50 2.19 19.66
C GLY A 256 -7.06 1.70 19.46
N LYS A 257 -6.81 0.72 18.58
CA LYS A 257 -5.46 0.37 18.16
C LYS A 257 -4.96 1.35 17.10
N GLY A 258 -3.70 1.78 17.23
CA GLY A 258 -3.06 2.63 16.24
C GLY A 258 -3.69 4.01 16.12
N ASP A 259 -3.49 4.67 14.99
CA ASP A 259 -3.89 6.05 14.74
C ASP A 259 -5.12 6.17 13.81
N LEU A 260 -5.59 5.04 13.25
CA LEU A 260 -6.49 5.01 12.10
C LEU A 260 -7.77 4.19 12.36
N ASP A 261 -8.85 4.60 11.70
CA ASP A 261 -10.12 3.88 11.71
C ASP A 261 -10.08 2.60 10.84
N ASP A 262 -11.21 1.89 10.76
CA ASP A 262 -11.36 0.66 9.98
C ASP A 262 -11.17 0.87 8.47
N CYS A 263 -11.30 2.11 8.00
CA CYS A 263 -11.01 2.50 6.63
C CYS A 263 -9.53 2.86 6.43
N ASN A 264 -8.68 2.66 7.43
CA ASN A 264 -7.27 3.05 7.44
C ASN A 264 -7.07 4.55 7.13
N GLY A 265 -7.95 5.39 7.67
CA GLY A 265 -7.87 6.84 7.59
C GLY A 265 -8.28 7.52 8.89
N ARG A 266 -8.33 8.85 8.85
CA ARG A 266 -8.80 9.69 9.97
C ARG A 266 -9.21 11.08 9.49
N PHE A 267 -9.93 11.81 10.33
CA PHE A 267 -10.17 13.24 10.14
C PHE A 267 -9.00 14.05 10.68
N GLY A 268 -8.56 15.05 9.92
CA GLY A 268 -7.53 15.98 10.34
C GLY A 268 -7.18 16.99 9.26
N VAL A 269 -6.35 17.97 9.63
CA VAL A 269 -5.80 18.96 8.71
C VAL A 269 -4.67 18.35 7.90
N THR A 270 -4.50 18.85 6.68
CA THR A 270 -3.41 18.45 5.78
C THR A 270 -2.85 19.72 5.10
N PRO A 271 -1.68 19.65 4.43
CA PRO A 271 -1.16 20.79 3.68
C PRO A 271 -2.16 21.35 2.64
N GLU A 272 -2.91 20.47 1.98
CA GLU A 272 -3.88 20.82 0.94
C GLU A 272 -5.27 21.17 1.51
N PHE A 273 -5.59 20.68 2.71
CA PHE A 273 -6.89 20.86 3.38
C PHE A 273 -6.68 21.39 4.81
N PRO A 274 -6.34 22.67 4.97
CA PRO A 274 -6.01 23.27 6.28
C PRO A 274 -7.22 23.39 7.22
N GLU A 275 -8.44 23.39 6.67
CA GLU A 275 -9.70 23.36 7.45
C GLU A 275 -10.05 21.94 7.93
N GLY A 276 -9.33 20.94 7.45
CA GLY A 276 -9.57 19.53 7.77
C GLY A 276 -10.37 18.79 6.71
N THR A 277 -10.04 17.52 6.55
CA THR A 277 -10.79 16.57 5.74
C THR A 277 -10.60 15.17 6.31
N TYR A 278 -11.49 14.24 5.95
CA TYR A 278 -11.15 12.84 6.08
C TYR A 278 -10.08 12.48 5.03
N HIS A 279 -9.06 11.73 5.43
CA HIS A 279 -8.01 11.31 4.53
C HIS A 279 -7.48 9.93 4.92
N TYR A 280 -7.05 9.18 3.92
CA TYR A 280 -6.48 7.86 4.10
C TYR A 280 -4.96 7.91 4.24
N TYR A 281 -4.40 6.81 4.75
CA TYR A 281 -2.95 6.61 4.82
C TYR A 281 -2.55 5.31 4.12
N LEU A 282 -1.45 5.38 3.38
CA LEU A 282 -0.66 4.20 3.05
C LEU A 282 0.24 3.88 4.25
N THR A 283 0.28 2.61 4.66
CA THR A 283 0.98 2.16 5.87
C THR A 283 2.03 1.10 5.54
N TYR A 284 3.03 0.94 6.41
CA TYR A 284 4.02 -0.13 6.28
C TYR A 284 3.50 -1.49 6.72
N ASP A 285 2.46 -1.49 7.55
CA ASP A 285 1.76 -2.69 7.99
C ASP A 285 0.42 -2.82 7.25
N TYR A 286 -0.14 -4.04 7.27
CA TYR A 286 -1.47 -4.33 6.72
C TYR A 286 -2.49 -3.27 7.18
N PRO A 287 -3.30 -2.69 6.28
CA PRO A 287 -3.62 -3.20 4.95
C PRO A 287 -2.70 -2.73 3.82
N PHE A 288 -1.62 -1.99 4.14
CA PHE A 288 -0.69 -1.29 3.24
C PHE A 288 -1.35 -0.18 2.42
N ILE A 289 -2.43 -0.54 1.72
CA ILE A 289 -3.37 0.32 1.01
C ILE A 289 -4.76 0.06 1.61
N PRO A 290 -5.58 1.09 1.88
CA PRO A 290 -6.91 0.93 2.44
C PRO A 290 -7.82 -0.02 1.63
N ARG A 291 -8.71 -0.74 2.33
CA ARG A 291 -9.65 -1.72 1.74
C ARG A 291 -11.10 -1.27 1.73
N LEU A 292 -11.40 -0.17 2.43
CA LEU A 292 -12.75 0.36 2.61
C LEU A 292 -12.78 1.84 2.27
N PHE A 293 -13.95 2.29 1.85
CA PHE A 293 -14.22 3.67 1.48
C PHE A 293 -15.17 4.35 2.46
N LYS A 294 -14.75 5.49 3.00
CA LYS A 294 -15.54 6.38 3.86
C LYS A 294 -16.62 7.13 3.08
N GLY A 295 -16.34 7.46 1.82
CA GLY A 295 -17.28 8.08 0.90
C GLY A 295 -17.93 7.08 -0.06
N SER A 296 -18.45 7.60 -1.17
CA SER A 296 -19.05 6.82 -2.25
C SER A 296 -18.09 6.72 -3.44
N PRO A 297 -17.50 5.54 -3.70
CA PRO A 297 -16.59 5.34 -4.83
C PRO A 297 -17.27 5.56 -6.19
N ASP A 298 -16.56 6.21 -7.11
CA ASP A 298 -17.03 6.39 -8.48
C ASP A 298 -16.82 5.10 -9.32
N ALA A 299 -17.76 4.82 -10.21
CA ALA A 299 -17.76 3.63 -11.05
C ALA A 299 -16.58 3.56 -12.02
N SER A 300 -15.89 4.68 -12.34
CA SER A 300 -14.69 4.66 -13.18
C SER A 300 -13.54 3.83 -12.61
N PHE A 301 -13.58 3.52 -11.32
CA PHE A 301 -12.57 2.71 -10.62
C PHE A 301 -12.89 1.21 -10.58
N LYS A 302 -14.06 0.78 -11.08
CA LYS A 302 -14.36 -0.65 -11.18
C LYS A 302 -13.33 -1.33 -12.06
N HIS A 303 -12.92 -2.54 -11.69
CA HIS A 303 -12.09 -3.36 -12.57
C HIS A 303 -12.81 -3.52 -13.91
N ARG A 304 -12.14 -3.17 -15.00
CA ARG A 304 -12.67 -3.43 -16.34
C ARG A 304 -12.67 -4.95 -16.51
N SER A 305 -13.83 -5.52 -16.77
CA SER A 305 -13.94 -6.96 -17.04
C SER A 305 -13.01 -7.30 -18.20
N LEU A 306 -12.01 -8.15 -17.95
CA LEU A 306 -11.29 -8.79 -19.05
C LEU A 306 -12.34 -9.54 -19.88
N PRO A 307 -12.31 -9.49 -21.23
CA PRO A 307 -13.11 -10.43 -22.01
C PRO A 307 -12.70 -11.85 -21.60
N PRO A 308 -13.65 -12.82 -21.55
CA PRO A 308 -13.32 -14.19 -21.20
C PRO A 308 -12.21 -14.68 -22.13
N SER A 309 -11.11 -15.13 -21.53
CA SER A 309 -10.00 -15.72 -22.27
C SER A 309 -10.55 -16.80 -23.21
N ARG A 310 -10.25 -16.68 -24.50
CA ARG A 310 -10.65 -17.67 -25.52
C ARG A 310 -10.28 -19.08 -25.05
N PRO A 311 -11.14 -20.09 -25.21
CA PRO A 311 -10.76 -21.48 -24.99
C PRO A 311 -9.74 -21.86 -26.08
N GLY A 312 -8.47 -21.99 -25.72
CA GLY A 312 -7.43 -22.44 -26.67
C GLY A 312 -6.03 -21.89 -26.49
N GLY A 313 -5.78 -20.97 -25.54
CA GLY A 313 -4.43 -20.58 -25.16
C GLY A 313 -4.09 -21.21 -23.81
N GLY A 314 -3.37 -22.34 -23.81
CA GLY A 314 -2.85 -22.92 -22.59
C GLY A 314 -2.05 -21.87 -21.81
N ALA A 315 -2.41 -21.67 -20.55
CA ALA A 315 -1.63 -20.85 -19.63
C ALA A 315 -0.17 -21.34 -19.64
N PRO A 316 0.83 -20.49 -19.93
CA PRO A 316 2.21 -20.86 -19.70
C PRO A 316 2.42 -20.89 -18.19
N GLY A 317 2.38 -22.10 -17.61
CA GLY A 317 2.99 -22.39 -16.32
C GLY A 317 2.44 -21.64 -15.12
N ALA A 318 1.13 -21.70 -14.87
CA ALA A 318 0.75 -21.98 -13.49
C ALA A 318 1.27 -23.41 -13.22
N GLY A 319 2.40 -23.53 -12.53
CA GLY A 319 2.84 -24.82 -12.00
C GLY A 319 1.69 -25.35 -11.18
N GLY A 320 0.95 -26.31 -11.74
CA GLY A 320 -0.17 -26.94 -11.07
C GLY A 320 0.36 -27.56 -9.78
N PHE A 321 -0.05 -27.01 -8.64
CA PHE A 321 -0.01 -27.78 -7.43
C PHE A 321 -1.00 -28.94 -7.62
N PRO A 322 -0.58 -30.21 -7.49
CA PRO A 322 -1.53 -31.31 -7.48
C PRO A 322 -2.50 -31.11 -6.30
N PRO A 323 -3.73 -31.65 -6.37
CA PRO A 323 -4.69 -31.53 -5.29
C PRO A 323 -4.16 -32.33 -4.08
N GLY A 324 -3.41 -31.65 -3.21
CA GLY A 324 -2.91 -32.20 -1.97
C GLY A 324 -4.03 -32.17 -0.93
N GLY A 325 -4.63 -33.32 -0.65
CA GLY A 325 -5.38 -33.54 0.59
C GLY A 325 -4.51 -33.28 1.82
N PRO A 326 -5.11 -33.18 3.01
CA PRO A 326 -4.46 -32.63 4.19
C PRO A 326 -3.33 -33.56 4.65
N GLY A 327 -2.08 -33.09 4.61
CA GLY A 327 -1.00 -33.76 5.34
C GLY A 327 0.41 -33.84 4.73
N ALA A 328 0.74 -33.12 3.66
CA ALA A 328 2.12 -33.20 3.11
C ALA A 328 2.73 -31.83 2.81
N PHE A 329 3.29 -31.20 3.83
CA PHE A 329 4.41 -30.26 3.64
C PHE A 329 5.61 -30.77 4.46
N PRO A 330 6.83 -30.79 3.89
CA PRO A 330 8.02 -31.10 4.66
C PRO A 330 8.28 -29.98 5.69
N PRO A 331 8.94 -30.27 6.82
CA PRO A 331 9.21 -29.27 7.85
C PRO A 331 10.14 -28.17 7.30
N PRO A 332 10.05 -26.93 7.82
CA PRO A 332 10.90 -25.84 7.37
C PRO A 332 12.36 -26.12 7.76
N HIS A 333 13.25 -26.12 6.78
CA HIS A 333 14.69 -26.03 7.02
C HIS A 333 15.02 -24.64 7.62
N PRO A 334 15.83 -24.58 8.69
CA PRO A 334 16.21 -23.31 9.31
C PRO A 334 17.36 -22.66 8.53
N GLY A 335 17.15 -21.43 8.08
CA GLY A 335 18.23 -20.51 7.74
C GLY A 335 18.13 -19.87 6.36
N ALA A 336 17.58 -18.65 6.32
CA ALA A 336 18.13 -17.55 5.52
C ALA A 336 17.46 -16.21 5.88
N GLY A 337 18.21 -15.34 6.57
CA GLY A 337 18.28 -13.93 6.21
C GLY A 337 17.24 -12.96 6.78
N GLY A 338 17.28 -12.72 8.09
CA GLY A 338 16.77 -11.48 8.69
C GLY A 338 17.72 -10.30 8.41
N PHE A 339 17.15 -9.12 8.19
CA PHE A 339 17.88 -7.84 8.16
C PHE A 339 18.40 -7.47 9.57
N PRO A 340 19.54 -6.77 9.71
CA PRO A 340 20.28 -6.65 10.97
C PRO A 340 19.80 -5.47 11.85
N PRO A 341 19.87 -5.58 13.19
CA PRO A 341 19.87 -4.42 14.07
C PRO A 341 21.30 -3.96 14.40
N GLY A 342 21.42 -2.66 14.68
CA GLY A 342 22.67 -1.91 14.78
C GLY A 342 23.63 -2.29 15.91
N ARG A 343 24.88 -1.87 15.68
CA ARG A 343 26.06 -1.93 16.55
C ARG A 343 25.86 -1.19 17.88
N SER A 344 26.21 -1.84 18.99
CA SER A 344 26.95 -1.22 20.10
C SER A 344 27.89 -2.28 20.68
N GLY A 345 29.16 -1.91 20.88
CA GLY A 345 30.28 -2.84 21.06
C GLY A 345 30.68 -3.11 22.52
N GLY A 346 31.63 -4.05 22.65
CA GLY A 346 32.62 -4.06 23.74
C GLY A 346 32.60 -5.23 24.75
N ASN A 347 33.04 -6.42 24.29
CA ASN A 347 33.94 -7.46 24.87
C ASN A 347 34.15 -7.69 26.42
N PRO A 348 34.75 -8.82 26.89
CA PRO A 348 34.13 -9.77 27.82
C PRO A 348 35.01 -10.12 29.06
N GLY A 349 34.53 -11.03 29.94
CA GLY A 349 35.44 -11.79 30.82
C GLY A 349 34.93 -12.18 32.22
N THR A 350 34.58 -13.47 32.36
CA THR A 350 34.94 -14.43 33.44
C THR A 350 34.72 -14.13 34.94
N GLY A 351 34.15 -15.10 35.66
CA GLY A 351 34.48 -15.41 37.07
C GLY A 351 33.28 -15.49 38.03
N GLY A 352 33.11 -16.61 38.75
CA GLY A 352 31.91 -16.93 39.56
C GLY A 352 32.05 -16.85 41.10
N PHE A 353 30.88 -17.04 41.74
CA PHE A 353 30.53 -17.35 43.16
C PHE A 353 30.91 -16.36 44.29
N PRO A 354 30.26 -16.36 45.49
CA PRO A 354 28.85 -16.65 45.90
C PRO A 354 28.21 -15.46 46.70
N PRO A 355 26.95 -15.51 47.21
CA PRO A 355 26.32 -14.35 47.89
C PRO A 355 26.48 -14.39 49.44
N PRO A 356 26.48 -13.24 50.14
CA PRO A 356 26.29 -13.17 51.59
C PRO A 356 24.87 -12.69 52.00
N PRO A 357 24.50 -12.79 53.29
CA PRO A 357 23.16 -13.15 53.72
C PRO A 357 22.31 -12.02 54.31
N GLY A 358 20.99 -12.24 54.28
CA GLY A 358 20.07 -12.03 55.41
C GLY A 358 19.97 -10.64 56.06
N GLY A 359 18.90 -9.91 55.73
CA GLY A 359 18.36 -8.80 56.52
C GLY A 359 16.83 -8.80 56.49
N GLN A 360 16.22 -9.36 57.53
CA GLN A 360 14.78 -9.33 57.79
C GLN A 360 14.34 -7.90 58.11
N PHE A 361 13.13 -7.47 57.69
CA PHE A 361 12.19 -6.75 58.57
C PHE A 361 10.74 -6.80 58.04
N ARG A 362 9.96 -7.64 58.74
CA ARG A 362 8.56 -7.54 59.18
C ARG A 362 7.48 -6.93 58.26
N ARG A 363 6.53 -7.81 57.90
CA ARG A 363 5.13 -7.53 57.54
C ARG A 363 4.33 -7.04 58.76
N LEU A 364 3.36 -6.16 58.53
CA LEU A 364 2.24 -5.86 59.43
C LEU A 364 0.91 -6.41 58.85
N PRO A 365 -0.10 -6.74 59.68
CA PRO A 365 -1.17 -7.69 59.36
C PRO A 365 -2.52 -7.06 58.92
N PRO A 366 -3.53 -7.85 58.47
CA PRO A 366 -4.86 -7.37 58.06
C PRO A 366 -5.99 -7.65 59.08
N GLY A 367 -7.04 -6.80 59.05
CA GLY A 367 -8.32 -6.92 59.77
C GLY A 367 -8.67 -5.62 60.54
N GLN A 368 -9.90 -5.09 60.67
CA GLN A 368 -11.28 -5.55 60.48
C GLN A 368 -12.25 -4.34 60.32
N THR A 369 -13.37 -4.58 59.63
CA THR A 369 -14.76 -4.07 59.75
C THR A 369 -15.11 -2.81 60.58
N ASN A 370 -15.91 -1.87 60.02
CA ASN A 370 -17.39 -1.74 60.22
C ASN A 370 -17.97 -0.35 59.85
N ALA A 371 -19.21 -0.40 59.35
CA ALA A 371 -20.32 0.57 59.48
C ALA A 371 -20.35 1.91 58.69
N ALA A 372 -21.41 2.03 57.87
CA ALA A 372 -22.01 3.27 57.38
C ALA A 372 -22.87 3.95 58.47
N PRO A 373 -23.38 5.19 58.24
CA PRO A 373 -24.76 5.27 57.72
C PRO A 373 -25.04 6.39 56.70
N ARG A 374 -26.20 6.23 56.05
CA ARG A 374 -26.86 7.05 55.01
C ARG A 374 -27.49 8.36 55.54
N ARG A 375 -27.75 9.30 54.61
CA ARG A 375 -28.98 10.13 54.38
C ARG A 375 -28.73 10.93 53.09
N ASP A 376 -29.42 10.73 51.97
CA ASP A 376 -30.82 11.02 51.60
C ASP A 376 -31.26 12.48 51.85
N THR A 377 -31.60 13.20 50.75
CA THR A 377 -32.93 13.85 50.54
C THR A 377 -33.05 14.45 49.12
N SER A 378 -33.92 13.84 48.33
CA SER A 378 -35.02 14.40 47.51
C SER A 378 -34.91 15.72 46.71
N THR A 379 -35.31 15.60 45.43
CA THR A 379 -35.76 16.58 44.41
C THR A 379 -36.98 17.44 44.82
N PRO A 380 -37.33 18.54 44.09
CA PRO A 380 -38.27 18.43 42.96
C PRO A 380 -38.06 19.38 41.74
N VAL A 381 -38.53 18.86 40.60
CA VAL A 381 -39.04 19.42 39.33
C VAL A 381 -39.54 20.89 39.35
N ASN A 382 -39.20 21.72 38.33
CA ASN A 382 -40.17 22.25 37.33
C ASN A 382 -39.54 23.05 36.16
N ARG A 383 -40.31 23.07 35.07
CA ARG A 383 -40.15 23.65 33.72
C ARG A 383 -39.92 25.17 33.73
N ASN A 384 -39.20 25.67 32.71
CA ASN A 384 -39.77 26.60 31.72
C ASN A 384 -38.80 26.91 30.57
N ASP A 385 -39.43 27.26 29.46
CA ASP A 385 -38.94 27.62 28.13
C ASP A 385 -37.76 28.61 28.10
N HIS A 386 -36.94 28.55 27.04
CA HIS A 386 -36.89 29.60 26.02
C HIS A 386 -35.82 29.34 24.93
N ILE A 387 -36.32 29.48 23.70
CA ILE A 387 -35.65 29.69 22.41
C ILE A 387 -34.53 30.74 22.47
N LYS A 388 -33.43 30.49 21.74
CA LYS A 388 -32.56 31.45 20.99
C LYS A 388 -31.48 30.62 20.25
N GLN A 389 -31.63 30.29 18.96
CA GLN A 389 -31.16 31.08 17.80
C GLN A 389 -29.93 31.95 18.07
N TYR A 390 -28.81 31.65 17.39
CA TYR A 390 -27.94 32.53 16.56
C TYR A 390 -26.81 31.63 16.00
N ASN A 391 -26.82 31.32 14.70
CA ASN A 391 -26.00 31.96 13.65
C ASN A 391 -24.55 32.20 14.09
N TRP A 392 -23.61 31.39 13.59
CA TRP A 392 -22.56 31.74 12.60
C TRP A 392 -21.99 30.45 11.99
#